data_AF-A0A2N5XAD9-F1
#
_entry.id   AF-A0A2N5XAD9-F1
#
_cell.length_a   1.000
_cell.length_b   1.000
_cell.length_c   1.000
_cell.angle_alpha   90.00
_cell.angle_beta   90.00
_cell.angle_gamma   90.00
#
_symmetry.space_group_name_H-M   'P 1'
#
loop_
_entity.id
_entity.type
_entity.pdbx_description
1 polymer ?
#
loop_
_entity_poly.entity_id
_entity_poly.type
_entity_poly.pdbx_seq_one_letter_code
_entity_poly.pdbx_strand_id
1 'polypeptide(L)'
;MASVDLVCAGDTWRAIHSQCARRHDIVPLPGRDVGGEGRDLGPVGLTGPQLALMLAKLFRGARIYSVAHPHERAVYQRVYDAAAAVLDQVDLKEAEGKPIPPIIIDARLGSE
;
A
#
# COMPACT_ATOMS: atom_id res chain seq x y z
N MET A 1 16.26 4.99 -10.10
CA MET A 1 14.78 5.03 -10.11
C MET A 1 14.34 4.92 -8.66
N ALA A 2 13.57 5.86 -8.12
CA ALA A 2 13.19 5.85 -6.71
C ALA A 2 12.22 4.69 -6.42
N SER A 3 12.51 3.93 -5.37
CA SER A 3 11.65 2.89 -4.81
C SER A 3 11.30 3.24 -3.36
N VAL A 4 10.16 2.78 -2.89
CA VAL A 4 9.71 2.92 -1.52
C VAL A 4 9.37 1.55 -0.96
N ASP A 5 9.70 1.31 0.30
CA ASP A 5 9.27 0.10 0.98
C ASP A 5 7.95 0.34 1.70
N LEU A 6 6.95 -0.48 1.40
CA LEU A 6 5.73 -0.59 2.20
C LEU A 6 5.94 -1.69 3.24
N VAL A 7 6.08 -1.32 4.51
CA VAL A 7 6.26 -2.28 5.61
C VAL A 7 4.90 -2.59 6.22
N CYS A 8 4.41 -3.81 6.04
CA CYS A 8 3.08 -4.21 6.50
C CYS A 8 3.03 -5.71 6.84
N ALA A 9 1.96 -6.14 7.52
CA ALA A 9 1.73 -7.55 7.76
C ALA A 9 1.42 -8.29 6.45
N GLY A 10 1.85 -9.55 6.32
CA GLY A 10 1.58 -10.37 5.13
C GLY A 10 0.09 -10.46 4.77
N ASP A 11 -0.80 -10.59 5.76
CA ASP A 11 -2.26 -10.55 5.53
C ASP A 11 -2.74 -9.20 4.98
N THR A 12 -2.18 -8.09 5.48
CA THR A 12 -2.48 -6.74 4.99
C THR A 12 -2.04 -6.60 3.53
N TRP A 13 -0.84 -7.07 3.17
CA TRP A 13 -0.39 -7.08 1.78
C TRP A 13 -1.29 -7.92 0.89
N ARG A 14 -1.66 -9.14 1.31
CA ARG A 14 -2.54 -10.02 0.52
C ARG A 14 -3.87 -9.36 0.20
N ALA A 15 -4.47 -8.63 1.14
CA ALA A 15 -5.72 -7.91 0.90
C ALA A 15 -5.54 -6.73 -0.07
N ILE A 16 -4.47 -5.94 0.08
CA ILE A 16 -4.13 -4.85 -0.84
C ILE A 16 -3.91 -5.41 -2.24
N HIS A 17 -3.11 -6.47 -2.37
CA HIS A 17 -2.80 -7.11 -3.63
C HIS A 17 -4.07 -7.65 -4.31
N SER A 18 -4.93 -8.38 -3.58
CA SER A 18 -6.20 -8.88 -4.11
C SER A 18 -7.13 -7.77 -4.59
N GLN A 19 -7.14 -6.62 -3.91
CA GLN A 19 -7.94 -5.47 -4.32
C GLN A 19 -7.37 -4.79 -5.57
N CYS A 20 -6.05 -4.68 -5.65
CA CYS A 20 -5.38 -4.05 -6.79
C CYS A 20 -5.36 -4.95 -8.03
N ALA A 21 -5.23 -6.27 -7.88
CA ALA A 21 -5.14 -7.24 -8.98
C ALA A 21 -6.45 -7.42 -9.81
N ARG A 22 -7.49 -6.61 -9.58
CA ARG A 22 -8.72 -6.65 -10.37
C ARG A 22 -8.44 -6.15 -11.80
N ARG A 23 -8.95 -6.88 -12.79
CA ARG A 23 -8.63 -6.84 -14.24
C ARG A 23 -8.29 -5.45 -14.80
N HIS A 24 -7.29 -5.43 -15.71
CA HIS A 24 -6.85 -4.35 -16.61
C HIS A 24 -5.68 -3.43 -16.17
N ASP A 25 -4.87 -3.82 -15.19
CA ASP A 25 -3.71 -3.00 -14.81
C ASP A 25 -2.48 -3.28 -15.68
N ILE A 26 -1.86 -2.20 -16.18
CA ILE A 26 -0.67 -2.21 -17.04
C ILE A 26 0.61 -2.39 -16.19
N VAL A 27 0.55 -2.04 -14.90
CA VAL A 27 1.70 -2.09 -13.98
C VAL A 27 1.57 -3.31 -13.07
N PRO A 28 2.46 -4.32 -13.20
CA PRO A 28 2.43 -5.48 -12.32
C PRO A 28 2.86 -5.08 -10.90
N LEU A 29 2.08 -5.47 -9.91
CA LEU A 29 2.47 -5.36 -8.50
C LEU A 29 3.45 -6.47 -8.12
N PRO A 30 4.24 -6.30 -7.04
CA PRO A 30 4.98 -7.40 -6.43
C PRO A 30 4.07 -8.58 -6.12
N GLY A 31 4.63 -9.80 -6.05
CA GLY A 31 3.85 -11.02 -5.84
C GLY A 31 2.98 -10.99 -4.59
N ARG A 32 1.89 -11.75 -4.59
CA ARG A 32 0.94 -11.77 -3.47
C ARG A 32 1.56 -12.17 -2.11
N ASP A 33 2.65 -12.93 -2.14
CA ASP A 33 3.28 -13.50 -0.95
C ASP A 33 4.59 -12.80 -0.55
N VAL A 34 4.92 -11.63 -1.13
CA VAL A 34 5.98 -10.77 -0.58
C VAL A 34 5.45 -9.97 0.61
N GLY A 35 6.27 -9.73 1.64
CA GLY A 35 5.85 -9.00 2.84
C GLY A 35 5.72 -9.83 4.12
N GLY A 36 6.21 -11.08 4.10
CA GLY A 36 6.29 -11.93 5.30
C GLY A 36 5.08 -12.86 5.49
N GLU A 37 5.14 -13.73 6.49
CA GLU A 37 4.09 -14.71 6.78
C GLU A 37 3.10 -14.18 7.82
N GLY A 38 1.81 -14.16 7.46
CA GLY A 38 0.72 -13.87 8.38
C GLY A 38 0.77 -12.47 9.00
N ARG A 39 1.10 -12.39 10.30
CA ARG A 39 1.05 -11.16 11.11
C ARG A 39 2.39 -10.43 11.22
N ASP A 40 3.48 -11.03 10.74
CA ASP A 40 4.80 -10.41 10.81
C ASP A 40 4.91 -9.26 9.81
N LEU A 41 5.52 -8.15 10.24
CA LEU A 41 5.76 -6.98 9.39
C LEU A 41 6.94 -7.27 8.46
N GLY A 42 6.69 -7.26 7.16
CA GLY A 42 7.72 -7.41 6.14
C GLY A 42 7.70 -6.25 5.14
N PRO A 43 8.86 -5.89 4.57
CA PRO A 43 8.93 -4.87 3.53
C PRO A 43 8.42 -5.42 2.19
N VAL A 44 7.66 -4.58 1.48
CA VAL A 44 7.27 -4.78 0.08
C VAL A 44 7.79 -3.60 -0.72
N GLY A 45 8.82 -3.84 -1.55
CA GLY A 45 9.40 -2.81 -2.39
C GLY A 45 8.46 -2.42 -3.54
N LEU A 46 8.14 -1.13 -3.64
CA LEU A 46 7.29 -0.55 -4.67
C LEU A 46 8.05 0.52 -5.46
N THR A 47 7.93 0.45 -6.78
CA THR A 47 8.29 1.56 -7.67
C THR A 47 7.24 2.67 -7.61
N GLY A 48 7.61 3.88 -8.02
CA GLY A 48 6.66 5.01 -8.12
C GLY A 48 5.34 4.67 -8.85
N PRO A 49 5.38 4.05 -10.04
CA PRO A 49 4.16 3.63 -10.75
C PRO A 49 3.33 2.58 -9.98
N GLN A 50 3.97 1.63 -9.29
CA GLN A 50 3.27 0.63 -8.47
C GLN A 50 2.59 1.29 -7.26
N LEU A 51 3.28 2.22 -6.59
CA LEU A 51 2.71 3.00 -5.49
C LEU A 51 1.51 3.84 -5.96
N ALA A 52 1.64 4.54 -7.08
CA ALA A 52 0.57 5.37 -7.63
C ALA A 52 -0.68 4.53 -8.01
N LEU A 53 -0.48 3.37 -8.64
CA LEU A 53 -1.56 2.43 -8.95
C LEU A 53 -2.25 1.95 -7.66
N MET A 54 -1.47 1.53 -6.67
CA MET A 54 -1.97 1.07 -5.38
C MET A 54 -2.84 2.13 -4.71
N LEU A 55 -2.34 3.37 -4.57
CA LEU A 55 -3.09 4.45 -3.93
C LEU A 55 -4.39 4.79 -4.68
N ALA A 56 -4.38 4.80 -6.01
CA ALA A 56 -5.57 5.05 -6.80
C ALA A 56 -6.64 3.95 -6.59
N LYS A 57 -6.23 2.69 -6.49
CA LYS A 57 -7.12 1.54 -6.27
C LYS A 57 -7.66 1.50 -4.85
N LEU A 58 -6.82 1.79 -3.85
CA LEU A 58 -7.23 1.85 -2.44
C LEU A 58 -8.23 2.99 -2.19
N PHE A 59 -7.98 4.18 -2.77
CA PHE A 59 -8.91 5.30 -2.69
C PHE A 59 -10.28 4.96 -3.30
N ARG A 60 -10.31 4.32 -4.48
CA ARG A 60 -11.56 3.84 -5.10
C ARG A 60 -12.22 2.73 -4.27
N GLY A 61 -11.45 1.79 -3.73
CA GLY A 61 -11.93 0.70 -2.88
C GLY A 61 -12.62 1.22 -1.62
N ALA A 62 -11.99 2.17 -0.93
CA ALA A 62 -12.53 2.81 0.26
C ALA A 62 -13.83 3.60 -0.01
N ARG A 63 -14.00 4.16 -1.22
CA ARG A 63 -15.21 4.94 -1.57
C ARG A 63 -16.35 4.13 -2.18
N ILE A 64 -16.05 3.13 -3.02
CA ILE A 64 -17.06 2.48 -3.89
C ILE A 64 -17.48 1.11 -3.37
N TYR A 65 -16.54 0.31 -2.84
CA TYR A 65 -16.79 -1.09 -2.45
C TYR A 65 -16.98 -1.29 -0.95
N SER A 66 -17.00 -0.20 -0.18
CA SER A 66 -16.82 -0.20 1.27
C SER A 66 -18.07 -0.48 2.11
N VAL A 67 -19.22 -0.71 1.48
CA VAL A 67 -20.46 -1.05 2.22
C VAL A 67 -20.50 -2.53 2.61
N ALA A 68 -19.85 -3.41 1.85
CA ALA A 68 -19.88 -4.86 2.11
C ALA A 68 -18.79 -5.31 3.12
N HIS A 69 -17.67 -4.59 3.22
CA HIS A 69 -16.51 -4.99 4.03
C HIS A 69 -15.92 -3.77 4.79
N PRO A 70 -16.54 -3.35 5.91
CA PRO A 70 -16.13 -2.14 6.64
C PRO A 70 -14.71 -2.23 7.23
N HIS A 71 -14.28 -3.42 7.62
CA HIS A 71 -12.92 -3.67 8.12
C HIS A 71 -11.85 -3.46 7.03
N GLU A 72 -12.12 -3.88 5.79
CA GLU A 72 -11.22 -3.65 4.65
C GLU A 72 -11.14 -2.15 4.31
N ARG A 73 -12.27 -1.42 4.40
CA ARG A 73 -12.29 0.03 4.20
C ARG A 73 -11.35 0.74 5.16
N ALA A 74 -11.39 0.40 6.45
CA ALA A 74 -10.54 1.02 7.46
C ALA A 74 -9.05 0.77 7.17
N VAL A 75 -8.69 -0.44 6.74
CA VAL A 75 -7.32 -0.77 6.35
C VAL A 75 -6.90 0.03 5.11
N TYR A 76 -7.73 0.10 4.07
CA TYR A 76 -7.41 0.86 2.86
C TYR A 76 -7.21 2.34 3.12
N GLN A 77 -8.06 2.93 3.98
CA GLN A 77 -7.92 4.33 4.37
C GLN A 77 -6.61 4.56 5.13
N ARG A 78 -6.29 3.72 6.13
CA ARG A 78 -5.03 3.83 6.89
C ARG A 78 -3.80 3.71 6.01
N VAL A 79 -3.82 2.82 5.01
CA VAL A 79 -2.72 2.68 4.05
C VAL A 79 -2.56 3.94 3.20
N TYR A 80 -3.68 4.49 2.72
CA TYR A 80 -3.67 5.74 1.95
C TYR A 80 -3.13 6.90 2.78
N ASP A 81 -3.60 7.06 4.02
CA ASP A 81 -3.19 8.14 4.92
C ASP A 81 -1.69 8.04 5.28
N ALA A 82 -1.20 6.83 5.59
CA ALA A 82 0.20 6.60 5.90
C ALA A 82 1.12 6.93 4.70
N ALA A 83 0.71 6.53 3.49
CA ALA A 83 1.46 6.86 2.29
C ALA A 83 1.46 8.37 1.99
N ALA A 84 0.31 9.04 2.14
CA ALA A 84 0.21 10.49 1.97
C ALA A 84 1.12 11.23 2.96
N ALA A 85 1.12 10.83 4.24
CA ALA A 85 1.95 11.44 5.27
C ALA A 85 3.46 11.30 5.01
N VAL A 86 3.89 10.19 4.41
CA VAL A 86 5.30 10.00 3.99
C VAL A 86 5.62 10.85 2.77
N LEU A 87 4.73 10.88 1.78
CA LEU A 87 4.93 11.66 0.56
C LEU A 87 4.95 13.17 0.82
N ASP A 88 4.17 13.67 1.77
CA ASP A 88 4.16 15.09 2.18
C ASP A 88 5.50 15.53 2.80
N GLN A 89 6.30 14.60 3.30
CA GLN A 89 7.63 14.87 3.85
C GLN A 89 8.73 14.88 2.77
N VAL A 90 8.43 14.42 1.55
CA VAL A 90 9.39 14.37 0.45
C VAL A 90 9.38 15.70 -0.28
N ASP A 91 10.46 16.48 -0.14
CA ASP A 91 10.68 17.64 -1.00
C ASP A 91 11.06 17.19 -2.41
N LEU A 92 10.11 17.28 -3.34
CA LEU A 92 10.28 16.91 -4.74
C LEU A 92 11.39 17.71 -5.46
N LYS A 93 11.76 18.90 -4.96
CA LYS A 93 12.84 19.70 -5.53
C LYS A 93 14.23 19.18 -5.14
N GLU A 94 14.32 18.42 -4.05
CA GLU A 94 15.57 17.80 -3.58
C GLU A 94 15.60 16.27 -3.73
N ALA A 95 14.51 15.67 -4.20
CA ALA A 95 14.30 14.22 -4.20
C ALA A 95 15.08 13.46 -5.29
N GLU A 96 15.77 14.14 -6.20
CA GLU A 96 16.52 13.47 -7.25
C GLU A 96 17.72 12.70 -6.66
N GLY A 97 17.56 11.38 -6.53
CA GLY A 97 18.56 10.48 -5.96
C GLY A 97 18.45 10.25 -4.45
N LYS A 98 17.52 10.91 -3.73
CA LYS A 98 17.28 10.64 -2.31
C LYS A 98 16.34 9.43 -2.11
N PRO A 99 16.62 8.54 -1.16
CA PRO A 99 15.72 7.43 -0.84
C PRO A 99 14.41 7.97 -0.24
N ILE A 100 13.28 7.43 -0.69
CA ILE A 100 11.99 7.72 -0.09
C ILE A 100 11.91 6.95 1.25
N PRO A 101 11.50 7.59 2.36
CA PRO A 101 11.32 6.90 3.62
C PRO A 101 10.32 5.73 3.49
N PRO A 102 10.50 4.63 4.24
CA PRO A 102 9.55 3.53 4.22
C PRO A 102 8.17 3.97 4.73
N ILE A 103 7.12 3.41 4.14
CA ILE A 103 5.73 3.60 4.56
C ILE A 103 5.37 2.45 5.50
N ILE A 104 5.19 2.73 6.79
CA ILE A 104 4.90 1.72 7.80
C ILE A 104 3.39 1.63 8.04
N ILE A 105 2.82 0.44 7.83
CA ILE A 105 1.41 0.13 8.06
C ILE A 105 1.28 -0.83 9.23
N ASP A 106 0.90 -0.31 10.41
CA ASP A 106 0.59 -1.13 11.59
C ASP A 106 -0.91 -1.54 11.66
N ALA A 107 -1.67 -1.31 10.59
CA ALA A 107 -3.05 -1.75 10.50
C ALA A 107 -3.11 -3.25 10.15
N ARG A 108 -3.61 -4.07 11.09
CA ARG A 108 -3.84 -5.51 10.92
C ARG A 108 -5.32 -5.79 10.64
N LEU A 109 -5.58 -6.66 9.66
CA LEU A 109 -6.92 -7.23 9.45
C LEU A 109 -7.30 -8.08 10.67
N GLY A 110 -8.47 -7.81 11.27
CA GLY A 110 -8.98 -8.55 12.44
C GLY A 110 -8.43 -8.08 13.81
N SER A 111 -8.09 -6.79 13.94
CA SER A 111 -7.73 -6.18 15.23
C SER A 111 -8.92 -5.54 15.98
N GLU A 112 -10.14 -6.00 15.70
CA GLU A 112 -11.33 -5.78 16.54
C GLU A 112 -11.71 -7.07 17.26
#